data_AF-A0A451AEI8-F1
#
_entry.id   AF-A0A451AEI8-F1
#
_cell.length_a   1.000
_cell.length_b   1.000
_cell.length_c   1.000
_cell.angle_alpha   90.00
_cell.angle_beta   90.00
_cell.angle_gamma   90.00
#
_symmetry.space_group_name_H-M   'P 1'
#
loop_
_entity.id
_entity.type
_entity.pdbx_description
1 polymer ?
#
loop_
_entity_poly.entity_id
_entity_poly.type
_entity_poly.pdbx_seq_one_letter_code
_entity_poly.pdbx_strand_id
1 'polypeptide(L)'
;MTSRFDNRYGAGALRARKLDTFGLDAPYGWSTGYTCIDDGEVHTITINNGNAISSDVEAFKAVIWWYDARHGDDGTLDDIDLFLKEGSTTLLSSTSYDNKERVFYDVGGKAVKLEIEGYDVTADDAGCGTDSMRVYYTYLYEDSDRDDSNGPGSEIESES
;
A
#
# COMPACT_ATOMS: atom_id res chain seq x y z
N MET A 1 5.34 3.76 -13.18
CA MET A 1 5.62 2.63 -12.26
C MET A 1 6.79 3.00 -11.38
N THR A 2 6.52 3.25 -10.11
CA THR A 2 7.55 3.40 -9.08
C THR A 2 7.22 2.40 -7.98
N SER A 3 8.09 1.40 -7.81
CA SER A 3 7.90 0.32 -6.84
C SER A 3 8.75 0.51 -5.58
N ARG A 4 9.39 1.67 -5.39
CA ARG A 4 10.41 1.82 -4.35
C ARG A 4 10.40 3.21 -3.73
N PHE A 5 10.63 3.23 -2.43
CA PHE A 5 11.22 4.39 -1.77
C PHE A 5 12.62 4.61 -2.35
N ASP A 6 12.94 5.86 -2.68
CA ASP A 6 14.22 6.21 -3.28
C ASP A 6 15.12 6.95 -2.27
N ASN A 7 16.43 6.72 -2.30
CA ASN A 7 17.35 7.33 -1.34
C ASN A 7 17.47 8.86 -1.49
N ARG A 8 17.09 9.43 -2.64
CA ARG A 8 17.10 10.87 -2.88
C ARG A 8 15.74 11.51 -2.60
N TYR A 9 14.63 10.83 -2.90
CA TYR A 9 13.29 11.42 -2.80
C TYR A 9 12.38 10.76 -1.76
N GLY A 10 12.84 9.72 -1.06
CA GLY A 10 12.06 8.96 -0.09
C GLY A 10 10.79 8.39 -0.73
N ALA A 11 9.65 8.72 -0.12
CA ALA A 11 8.32 8.36 -0.63
C ALA A 11 7.81 9.27 -1.76
N GLY A 12 8.59 10.27 -2.17
CA GLY A 12 8.15 11.38 -3.00
C GLY A 12 7.68 12.58 -2.17
N ALA A 13 7.05 13.55 -2.84
CA ALA A 13 6.52 14.74 -2.18
C ALA A 13 5.27 14.40 -1.34
N LEU A 14 5.21 14.90 -0.11
CA LEU A 14 4.02 14.77 0.72
C LEU A 14 2.85 15.53 0.08
N ARG A 15 1.76 14.82 -0.20
CA ARG A 15 0.52 15.38 -0.72
C ARG A 15 -0.61 15.04 0.23
N ALA A 16 -0.95 16.00 1.10
CA ALA A 16 -2.07 15.84 2.02
C ALA A 16 -3.38 15.75 1.24
N ARG A 17 -4.14 14.68 1.48
CA ARG A 17 -5.46 14.46 0.87
C ARG A 17 -6.51 14.38 1.98
N LYS A 18 -7.71 14.88 1.70
CA LYS A 18 -8.89 14.60 2.51
C LYS A 18 -9.53 13.34 1.95
N LEU A 19 -9.63 12.29 2.75
CA LEU A 19 -10.08 10.96 2.31
C LEU A 19 -11.62 10.84 2.32
N ASP A 20 -12.28 11.74 1.62
CA ASP A 20 -13.75 11.76 1.46
C ASP A 20 -14.17 12.27 0.08
N THR A 21 -15.48 12.35 -0.17
CA THR A 21 -16.07 12.81 -1.45
C THR A 21 -15.65 14.22 -1.86
N PHE A 22 -15.06 15.02 -0.95
CA PHE A 22 -14.62 16.38 -1.25
C PHE A 22 -13.12 16.47 -1.52
N GLY A 23 -12.34 15.44 -1.19
CA GLY A 23 -10.90 15.42 -1.42
C GLY A 23 -10.41 14.34 -2.40
N LEU A 24 -11.24 13.34 -2.67
CA LEU A 24 -11.02 12.31 -3.68
C LEU A 24 -11.98 12.52 -4.85
N ASP A 25 -11.56 12.10 -6.03
CA ASP A 25 -12.35 12.23 -7.25
C ASP A 25 -12.97 10.89 -7.62
N ALA A 26 -14.28 10.88 -7.86
CA ALA A 26 -14.97 9.64 -8.15
C ALA A 26 -14.70 9.20 -9.58
N PRO A 27 -14.48 7.91 -9.86
CA PRO A 27 -14.50 6.77 -8.93
C PRO A 27 -13.26 6.67 -8.02
N TYR A 28 -13.48 6.52 -6.72
CA TYR A 28 -12.40 6.31 -5.75
C TYR A 28 -12.70 5.20 -4.74
N GLY A 29 -11.65 4.75 -4.05
CA GLY A 29 -11.76 3.89 -2.88
C GLY A 29 -10.48 3.93 -2.07
N TRP A 30 -10.61 3.86 -0.76
CA TRP A 30 -9.48 3.86 0.15
C TRP A 30 -9.79 3.03 1.38
N SER A 31 -8.74 2.54 2.03
CA SER A 31 -8.84 1.90 3.34
C SER A 31 -7.53 2.03 4.07
N THR A 32 -7.60 1.95 5.40
CA THR A 32 -6.45 1.80 6.29
C THR A 32 -6.80 0.82 7.39
N GLY A 33 -5.80 0.09 7.86
CA GLY A 33 -5.97 -0.88 8.93
C GLY A 33 -4.64 -1.42 9.40
N TYR A 34 -4.71 -2.48 10.18
CA TYR A 34 -3.55 -3.27 10.56
C TYR A 34 -3.95 -4.74 10.62
N THR A 35 -2.95 -5.61 10.53
CA THR A 35 -3.06 -7.04 10.78
C THR A 35 -1.80 -7.52 11.50
N CYS A 36 -1.89 -8.68 12.12
CA CYS A 36 -0.71 -9.45 12.50
C CYS A 36 -0.32 -10.30 11.29
N ILE A 37 0.98 -10.42 11.04
CA ILE A 37 1.57 -11.24 9.99
C ILE A 37 2.55 -12.18 10.66
N ASP A 38 2.26 -13.47 10.63
CA ASP A 38 3.15 -14.52 11.12
C ASP A 38 4.24 -14.85 10.08
N ASP A 39 5.31 -15.50 10.52
CA ASP A 39 6.33 -16.05 9.63
C ASP A 39 5.74 -17.02 8.59
N GLY A 40 6.00 -16.74 7.30
CA GLY A 40 5.45 -17.49 6.16
C GLY A 40 3.95 -17.27 5.90
N GLU A 41 3.26 -16.39 6.64
CA GLU A 41 1.85 -16.08 6.39
C GLU A 41 1.69 -15.19 5.16
N VAL A 42 0.65 -15.46 4.36
CA VAL A 42 0.16 -14.56 3.32
C VAL A 42 -1.23 -14.03 3.68
N HIS A 43 -1.31 -12.76 4.04
CA HIS A 43 -2.56 -12.06 4.30
C HIS A 43 -3.09 -11.37 3.04
N THR A 44 -4.34 -11.62 2.67
CA THR A 44 -4.95 -11.04 1.45
C THR A 44 -5.94 -9.93 1.79
N ILE A 45 -5.76 -8.76 1.17
CA ILE A 45 -6.72 -7.65 1.17
C ILE A 45 -7.39 -7.57 -0.20
N THR A 46 -8.68 -7.90 -0.23
CA THR A 46 -9.51 -7.80 -1.43
C THR A 46 -9.86 -6.34 -1.73
N ILE A 47 -9.55 -5.87 -2.94
CA ILE A 47 -9.88 -4.51 -3.39
C ILE A 47 -11.22 -4.52 -4.12
N ASN A 48 -12.04 -3.48 -3.92
CA ASN A 48 -13.36 -3.30 -4.55
C ASN A 48 -14.27 -4.55 -4.48
N ASN A 49 -14.25 -5.26 -3.34
CA ASN A 49 -14.97 -6.52 -3.14
C ASN A 49 -14.65 -7.61 -4.19
N GLY A 50 -13.48 -7.55 -4.82
CA GLY A 50 -13.02 -8.48 -5.85
C GLY A 50 -13.53 -8.15 -7.25
N ASN A 51 -14.31 -7.08 -7.41
CA ASN A 51 -14.76 -6.62 -8.71
C ASN A 51 -13.67 -5.79 -9.39
N ALA A 52 -13.78 -5.66 -10.71
CA ALA A 52 -12.94 -4.73 -11.46
C ALA A 52 -13.15 -3.30 -10.96
N ILE A 53 -12.06 -2.57 -10.79
CA ILE A 53 -12.08 -1.11 -10.56
C ILE A 53 -12.53 -0.43 -11.86
N SER A 54 -13.15 0.77 -11.77
CA SER A 54 -13.57 1.51 -12.97
C SER A 54 -12.41 1.70 -13.94
N SER A 55 -12.70 1.82 -15.23
CA SER A 55 -11.70 2.18 -16.24
C SER A 55 -11.16 3.59 -16.07
N ASP A 56 -11.94 4.46 -15.42
CA ASP A 56 -11.64 5.87 -15.16
C ASP A 56 -10.79 6.03 -13.88
N VAL A 57 -9.99 5.03 -13.53
CA VAL A 57 -9.06 5.08 -12.39
C VAL A 57 -7.67 4.83 -12.94
N GLU A 58 -6.81 5.83 -12.87
CA GLU A 58 -5.46 5.75 -13.42
C GLU A 58 -4.41 5.47 -12.34
N ALA A 59 -4.78 5.65 -11.07
CA ALA A 59 -3.84 5.59 -9.96
C ALA A 59 -4.32 4.66 -8.83
N PHE A 60 -3.52 3.63 -8.53
CA PHE A 60 -3.63 2.84 -7.31
C PHE A 60 -2.32 2.86 -6.53
N LYS A 61 -2.41 3.18 -5.24
CA LYS A 61 -1.29 3.23 -4.31
C LYS A 61 -1.61 2.34 -3.12
N ALA A 62 -0.63 1.56 -2.69
CA ALA A 62 -0.68 0.91 -1.39
C ALA A 62 0.66 1.00 -0.69
N VAL A 63 0.61 1.13 0.63
CA VAL A 63 1.76 1.15 1.51
C VAL A 63 1.49 0.23 2.68
N ILE A 64 2.48 -0.56 3.06
CA ILE A 64 2.54 -1.22 4.35
C ILE A 64 3.72 -0.67 5.14
N TRP A 65 3.60 -0.68 6.47
CA TRP A 65 4.71 -0.34 7.36
C TRP A 65 4.55 -1.06 8.69
N TRP A 66 5.68 -1.32 9.33
CA TRP A 66 5.74 -1.93 10.65
C TRP A 66 6.77 -1.22 11.52
N TYR A 67 6.62 -1.36 12.83
CA TYR A 67 7.58 -0.83 13.78
C TYR A 67 8.23 -1.99 14.53
N ASP A 68 9.45 -2.31 14.11
CA ASP A 68 10.28 -3.27 14.82
C ASP A 68 11.16 -2.52 15.82
N ALA A 69 10.87 -2.68 17.11
CA ALA A 69 11.64 -2.02 18.16
C ALA A 69 13.11 -2.46 18.17
N ARG A 70 13.39 -3.71 17.75
CA ARG A 70 14.74 -4.30 17.74
C ARG A 70 15.65 -3.59 16.73
N HIS A 71 15.07 -2.95 15.71
CA HIS A 71 15.83 -2.17 14.73
C HIS A 71 16.71 -1.09 15.38
N GLY A 72 16.23 -0.47 16.47
CA GLY A 72 17.01 0.51 17.22
C GLY A 72 18.03 -0.08 18.20
N ASP A 73 17.83 -1.34 18.61
CA ASP A 73 18.60 -1.99 19.67
C ASP A 73 19.76 -2.82 19.10
N ASP A 74 19.48 -3.72 18.15
CA ASP A 74 20.46 -4.63 17.55
C ASP A 74 20.46 -4.62 16.01
N GLY A 75 19.56 -3.86 15.39
CA GLY A 75 19.45 -3.72 13.94
C GLY A 75 18.61 -4.81 13.29
N THR A 76 18.01 -5.72 14.07
CA THR A 76 17.07 -6.73 13.56
C THR A 76 15.83 -6.04 12.98
N LEU A 77 15.41 -6.52 11.81
CA LEU A 77 14.19 -6.12 11.13
C LEU A 77 13.52 -7.39 10.63
N ASP A 78 12.24 -7.56 10.94
CA ASP A 78 11.43 -8.53 10.22
C ASP A 78 11.29 -8.11 8.75
N ASP A 79 11.33 -9.10 7.86
CA ASP A 79 11.20 -8.95 6.42
C ASP A 79 9.76 -9.27 6.00
N ILE A 80 9.07 -8.27 5.44
CA ILE A 80 7.65 -8.36 5.10
C ILE A 80 7.45 -7.72 3.73
N ASP A 81 6.89 -8.50 2.82
CA ASP A 81 6.75 -8.13 1.43
C ASP A 81 5.33 -7.66 1.09
N LEU A 82 5.24 -6.73 0.14
CA LEU A 82 3.98 -6.25 -0.42
C LEU A 82 3.85 -6.63 -1.89
N PHE A 83 2.74 -7.30 -2.22
CA PHE A 83 2.37 -7.64 -3.58
C PHE A 83 1.06 -6.98 -3.99
N LEU A 84 1.01 -6.45 -5.21
CA LEU A 84 -0.23 -6.16 -5.93
C LEU A 84 -0.43 -7.23 -7.00
N LYS A 85 -1.51 -8.00 -6.90
CA LYS A 85 -1.84 -9.09 -7.82
C LYS A 85 -2.98 -8.69 -8.75
N GLU A 86 -2.81 -8.95 -10.04
CA GLU A 86 -3.79 -8.77 -11.11
C GLU A 86 -3.75 -10.00 -12.02
N GLY A 87 -4.61 -11.00 -11.79
CA GLY A 87 -4.54 -12.26 -12.53
C GLY A 87 -3.16 -12.92 -12.39
N SER A 88 -2.43 -13.05 -13.50
CA SER A 88 -1.04 -13.54 -13.53
C SER A 88 0.02 -12.47 -13.27
N THR A 89 -0.35 -11.19 -13.33
CA THR A 89 0.55 -10.07 -13.12
C THR A 89 0.76 -9.85 -11.63
N THR A 90 2.02 -9.67 -11.23
CA THR A 90 2.42 -9.37 -9.86
C THR A 90 3.36 -8.18 -9.88
N LEU A 91 3.02 -7.12 -9.14
CA LEU A 91 3.98 -6.10 -8.74
C LEU A 91 4.42 -6.39 -7.31
N LEU A 92 5.72 -6.27 -7.06
CA LEU A 92 6.37 -6.62 -5.81
C LEU A 92 7.21 -5.46 -5.29
N SER A 93 7.13 -5.23 -3.98
CA SER A 93 8.02 -4.40 -3.19
C SER A 93 8.51 -5.27 -2.02
N SER A 94 9.82 -5.56 -1.99
CA SER A 94 10.44 -6.58 -1.13
C SER A 94 11.87 -6.18 -0.70
N THR A 95 11.99 -5.25 0.24
CA THR A 95 13.28 -4.77 0.74
C THR A 95 13.55 -5.25 2.16
N SER A 96 14.51 -6.17 2.29
CA SER A 96 15.01 -6.71 3.56
C SER A 96 15.73 -5.71 4.48
N TYR A 97 15.76 -4.43 4.12
CA TYR A 97 16.48 -3.37 4.86
C TYR A 97 15.59 -2.20 5.24
N ASP A 98 14.28 -2.30 4.98
CA ASP A 98 13.34 -1.24 5.31
C ASP A 98 12.12 -1.82 6.03
N ASN A 99 11.46 -1.00 6.82
CA ASN A 99 10.28 -1.38 7.59
C ASN A 99 8.97 -0.91 6.94
N LYS A 100 9.00 -0.77 5.61
CA LYS A 100 7.91 -0.25 4.80
C LYS A 100 8.05 -0.68 3.35
N GLU A 101 6.92 -0.99 2.73
CA GLU A 101 6.83 -1.34 1.31
C GLU A 101 5.78 -0.50 0.61
N ARG A 102 5.97 -0.26 -0.69
CA ARG A 102 5.04 0.54 -1.49
C ARG A 102 4.89 0.00 -2.90
N VAL A 103 3.64 -0.01 -3.38
CA VAL A 103 3.31 -0.21 -4.79
C VAL A 103 2.54 0.99 -5.35
N PHE A 104 2.84 1.36 -6.59
CA PHE A 104 2.10 2.35 -7.37
C PHE A 104 1.89 1.85 -8.80
N TYR A 105 0.63 1.70 -9.20
CA TYR A 105 0.26 1.05 -10.46
C TYR A 105 -1.06 1.58 -11.02
N ASP A 106 -1.23 1.46 -12.33
CA ASP A 106 -2.48 1.70 -13.03
C ASP A 106 -3.33 0.42 -13.05
N VAL A 107 -4.48 0.50 -12.38
CA VAL A 107 -5.40 -0.62 -12.15
C VAL A 107 -6.75 -0.41 -12.84
N GLY A 108 -6.91 0.62 -13.68
CA GLY A 108 -8.18 0.91 -14.35
C GLY A 108 -8.73 -0.31 -15.08
N GLY A 109 -10.00 -0.64 -14.84
CA GLY A 109 -10.68 -1.78 -15.47
C GLY A 109 -10.25 -3.17 -14.96
N LYS A 110 -9.40 -3.26 -13.93
CA LYS A 110 -8.81 -4.51 -13.44
C LYS A 110 -9.34 -4.91 -12.07
N ALA A 111 -9.46 -6.22 -11.85
CA ALA A 111 -9.72 -6.78 -10.52
C ALA A 111 -8.38 -7.12 -9.86
N VAL A 112 -8.08 -6.47 -8.74
CA VAL A 112 -6.78 -6.59 -8.05
C VAL A 112 -6.94 -6.96 -6.58
N LYS A 113 -5.88 -7.50 -5.98
CA LYS A 113 -5.77 -7.72 -4.53
C LYS A 113 -4.37 -7.35 -4.05
N LEU A 114 -4.27 -7.00 -2.77
CA LEU A 114 -2.98 -6.90 -2.09
C LEU A 114 -2.71 -8.20 -1.33
N GLU A 115 -1.46 -8.64 -1.36
CA GLU A 115 -0.95 -9.68 -0.48
C GLU A 115 0.20 -9.11 0.35
N ILE A 116 0.14 -9.36 1.64
CA ILE A 116 1.20 -9.05 2.61
C ILE A 116 1.78 -10.39 3.06
N GLU A 117 3.07 -10.60 2.84
CA GLU A 117 3.74 -11.86 3.13
C GLU A 117 4.82 -11.65 4.19
N GLY A 118 4.78 -12.44 5.27
CA GLY A 118 5.87 -12.50 6.24
C GLY A 118 6.98 -13.38 5.70
N TYR A 119 8.07 -12.78 5.20
CA TYR A 119 9.16 -13.53 4.58
C TYR A 119 10.15 -14.09 5.62
N ASP A 120 10.52 -13.27 6.60
CA ASP A 120 11.35 -13.65 7.76
C ASP A 120 10.86 -12.83 8.95
N VAL A 121 9.94 -13.40 9.73
CA VAL A 121 9.31 -12.73 10.88
C VAL A 121 9.69 -13.43 12.17
N THR A 122 10.34 -12.70 13.07
CA THR A 122 10.93 -13.23 14.31
C THR A 122 10.49 -12.45 15.54
N ALA A 123 9.62 -11.45 15.40
CA ALA A 123 9.17 -10.65 16.53
C ALA A 123 8.21 -11.39 17.45
N ASP A 124 8.51 -11.38 18.75
CA ASP A 124 7.59 -11.86 19.80
C ASP A 124 6.84 -10.70 20.51
N ASP A 125 7.38 -9.49 20.43
CA ASP A 125 6.96 -8.35 21.24
C ASP A 125 6.16 -7.28 20.46
N ALA A 126 5.73 -7.58 19.23
CA ALA A 126 4.91 -6.66 18.41
C ALA A 126 3.42 -6.60 18.84
N GLY A 127 3.06 -7.32 19.91
CA GLY A 127 1.68 -7.43 20.39
C GLY A 127 0.77 -8.23 19.46
N CYS A 128 1.35 -9.19 18.74
CA CYS A 128 0.68 -10.08 17.80
C CYS A 128 0.85 -11.57 18.15
N GLY A 129 1.86 -11.93 18.95
CA GLY A 129 2.16 -13.31 19.31
C GLY A 129 3.63 -13.60 19.08
N THR A 130 3.96 -14.88 19.03
CA THR A 130 5.31 -15.36 18.69
C THR A 130 5.51 -15.35 17.19
N ASP A 131 6.71 -14.98 16.73
CA ASP A 131 7.08 -14.90 15.31
C ASP A 131 6.03 -14.16 14.47
N SER A 132 5.53 -13.03 15.00
CA SER A 132 4.39 -12.31 14.45
C SER A 132 4.54 -10.79 14.60
N MET A 133 4.46 -10.08 13.47
CA MET A 133 4.64 -8.63 13.39
C MET A 133 3.32 -7.91 13.16
N ARG A 134 3.13 -6.78 13.84
CA ARG A 134 2.00 -5.88 13.58
C ARG A 134 2.30 -5.01 12.36
N VAL A 135 1.61 -5.30 11.26
CA VAL A 135 1.75 -4.58 9.99
C VAL A 135 0.55 -3.67 9.79
N TYR A 136 0.82 -2.39 9.59
CA TYR A 136 -0.18 -1.40 9.20
C TYR A 136 -0.22 -1.31 7.69
N TYR A 137 -1.39 -1.03 7.14
CA TYR A 137 -1.57 -0.86 5.72
C TYR A 137 -2.49 0.33 5.41
N THR A 138 -2.29 0.87 4.22
CA THR A 138 -3.24 1.79 3.59
C THR A 138 -3.22 1.57 2.09
N TYR A 139 -4.38 1.69 1.45
CA TYR A 139 -4.47 1.82 0.00
C TYR A 139 -5.42 2.93 -0.40
N LEU A 140 -5.22 3.44 -1.61
CA LEU A 140 -6.04 4.45 -2.27
C LEU A 140 -6.05 4.18 -3.76
N TYR A 141 -7.21 4.27 -4.38
CA TYR A 141 -7.35 4.48 -5.81
C TYR A 141 -8.35 5.59 -6.08
N GLU A 142 -8.13 6.31 -7.18
CA GLU A 142 -9.00 7.40 -7.62
C GLU A 142 -8.84 7.66 -9.11
N ASP A 143 -9.86 8.27 -9.70
CA ASP A 143 -9.72 9.07 -10.92
C ASP A 143 -8.75 10.23 -10.64
N SER A 144 -7.74 10.36 -11.49
CA SER A 144 -6.68 11.34 -11.36
C SER A 144 -6.88 12.56 -12.25
N ASP A 145 -7.87 12.54 -13.15
CA ASP A 145 -8.08 13.57 -14.17
C ASP A 145 -8.75 14.85 -13.62
N ARG A 146 -9.34 14.86 -12.40
CA ARG A 146 -9.72 16.07 -11.61
C ARG A 146 -10.46 17.16 -12.40
N ASP A 147 -11.20 16.77 -13.43
CA ASP A 147 -11.73 17.66 -14.46
C ASP A 147 -13.25 17.52 -14.69
N ASP A 148 -13.92 16.59 -14.00
CA ASP A 148 -15.32 16.23 -14.26
C ASP A 148 -16.35 16.88 -13.30
N SER A 149 -15.90 17.79 -12.42
CA SER A 149 -16.69 18.47 -11.37
C SER A 149 -17.10 17.60 -10.15
N ASN A 150 -16.62 16.36 -10.02
CA ASN A 150 -16.94 15.45 -8.92
C ASN A 150 -15.80 15.26 -7.90
N GLY A 151 -14.99 16.30 -7.70
CA GLY A 151 -13.87 16.31 -6.76
C GLY A 151 -13.21 17.70 -6.66
N PRO A 152 -12.08 17.83 -5.93
CA PRO A 152 -11.26 19.03 -5.99
C PRO A 152 -10.72 19.23 -7.42
N GLY A 153 -10.62 20.48 -7.88
CA GLY A 153 -10.27 20.77 -9.26
C GLY A 153 -8.77 20.59 -9.57
N SER A 154 -8.42 20.89 -10.82
CA SER A 154 -7.04 20.83 -11.35
C SER A 154 -5.98 21.66 -10.58
N GLU A 155 -6.37 22.46 -9.59
CA GLU A 155 -5.45 23.09 -8.65
C GLU A 155 -4.66 22.10 -7.77
N ILE A 156 -5.07 20.82 -7.71
CA ILE A 156 -4.35 19.79 -6.96
C ILE A 156 -3.56 18.86 -7.88
N GLU A 157 -2.23 18.86 -7.74
CA GLU A 157 -1.34 18.04 -8.57
C GLU A 157 -1.58 16.52 -8.42
N SER A 158 -1.67 15.79 -9.55
CA SER A 158 -1.67 14.33 -9.64
C SER A 158 -0.24 13.75 -9.64
N GLU A 159 -0.06 12.54 -9.09
CA GLU A 159 1.27 11.93 -8.99
C GLU A 159 1.59 11.25 -10.32
N SER A 160 2.69 11.66 -10.95
CA SER A 160 3.19 11.15 -12.24
C SER A 160 4.19 10.02 -12.07
#